data_AF-A0A2A7WND2-F1
#
_entry.id   AF-A0A2A7WND2-F1
#
_cell.length_a   1.000
_cell.length_b   1.000
_cell.length_c   1.000
_cell.angle_alpha   90.00
_cell.angle_beta   90.00
_cell.angle_gamma   90.00
#
_symmetry.space_group_name_H-M   'P 1'
#
loop_
_entity.id
_entity.type
_entity.pdbx_description
1 polymer ?
#
loop_
_entity_poly.entity_id
_entity_poly.type
_entity_poly.pdbx_seq_one_letter_code
_entity_poly.pdbx_strand_id
1 'polypeptide(L)'
;MAMYTTSQVAEQLQLTNKKVLLFSKKGNLELEKSNNGYLFTDEQIEQIKEIYEESIQVVESKQMETDNIDLIRELTQKLIKLEEKVETKANEVVSVQILEHRCEIEDLKKVIGTLENQVDQLNEQVTLLKADLEDQKKILTFKPKKRFAILSIFGV
;
A
#
# COMPACT_ATOMS: atom_id res chain seq x y z
N MET A 1 -41.14 -18.17 -58.70
CA MET A 1 -40.69 -17.84 -57.33
C MET A 1 -41.23 -18.90 -56.39
N ALA A 2 -40.37 -19.54 -55.60
CA ALA A 2 -40.84 -20.36 -54.49
C ALA A 2 -41.34 -19.44 -53.38
N MET A 3 -42.46 -19.81 -52.75
CA MET A 3 -43.02 -19.09 -51.61
C MET A 3 -43.05 -20.03 -50.42
N TYR A 4 -42.57 -19.54 -49.29
CA TYR A 4 -42.43 -20.32 -48.07
C TYR A 4 -43.40 -19.83 -47.01
N THR A 5 -44.02 -20.76 -46.30
CA THR A 5 -44.87 -20.42 -45.15
C THR A 5 -44.02 -19.99 -43.97
N THR A 6 -44.61 -19.22 -43.05
CA THR A 6 -43.94 -18.78 -41.81
C THR A 6 -43.28 -19.95 -41.05
N SER A 7 -43.92 -21.12 -41.02
CA SER A 7 -43.38 -22.32 -40.37
C SER A 7 -42.15 -22.89 -41.07
N GLN A 8 -42.13 -22.88 -42.40
CA GLN A 8 -40.97 -23.34 -43.18
C GLN A 8 -39.78 -22.39 -43.02
N VAL A 9 -40.02 -21.08 -43.02
CA VAL A 9 -38.97 -20.08 -42.76
C VAL A 9 -38.43 -20.20 -41.34
N ALA A 10 -39.31 -20.43 -40.36
CA ALA A 10 -38.92 -20.66 -38.97
C ALA A 10 -38.03 -21.91 -38.84
N GLU A 11 -38.36 -23.00 -39.51
CA GLU A 11 -37.55 -24.21 -39.53
C GLU A 11 -36.20 -24.00 -40.24
N GLN A 12 -36.20 -23.33 -41.39
CA GLN A 12 -34.99 -23.03 -42.18
C GLN A 12 -34.00 -22.13 -41.44
N LEU A 13 -34.50 -21.12 -40.72
CA LEU A 13 -33.66 -20.20 -39.95
C LEU A 13 -33.46 -20.65 -38.49
N GLN A 14 -34.02 -21.80 -38.09
CA GLN A 14 -34.04 -22.29 -36.70
C GLN A 14 -34.57 -21.25 -35.69
N LEU A 15 -35.54 -20.44 -36.14
CA LEU A 15 -36.20 -19.41 -35.37
C LEU A 15 -37.60 -19.87 -34.95
N THR A 16 -38.20 -19.21 -33.96
CA THR A 16 -39.63 -19.39 -33.70
C THR A 16 -40.44 -18.57 -34.69
N ASN A 17 -41.65 -19.01 -35.02
CA ASN A 17 -42.59 -18.26 -35.86
C ASN A 17 -42.77 -16.79 -35.39
N LYS A 18 -42.73 -16.56 -34.08
CA LYS A 18 -42.79 -15.21 -33.49
C LYS A 18 -41.57 -14.36 -33.85
N LYS A 19 -40.35 -14.92 -33.82
CA LYS A 19 -39.12 -14.22 -34.19
C LYS A 19 -39.08 -13.90 -35.69
N VAL A 20 -39.50 -14.83 -36.54
CA VAL A 20 -39.61 -14.59 -37.99
C VAL A 20 -40.51 -13.39 -38.26
N LEU A 21 -41.70 -13.35 -37.65
CA LEU A 21 -42.64 -12.22 -37.80
C LEU A 21 -42.18 -10.92 -37.13
N LEU A 22 -41.35 -11.02 -36.10
CA LEU A 22 -40.76 -9.86 -35.44
C LEU A 22 -39.71 -9.20 -36.34
N PHE A 23 -38.80 -10.00 -36.90
CA PHE A 23 -37.75 -9.51 -37.79
C PHE A 23 -38.30 -9.08 -39.15
N SER A 24 -39.36 -9.73 -39.65
CA SER A 24 -40.04 -9.28 -40.86
C SER A 24 -40.69 -7.89 -40.69
N LYS A 25 -41.26 -7.61 -39.50
CA LYS A 25 -41.76 -6.28 -39.16
C LYS A 25 -40.63 -5.27 -38.97
N LYS A 26 -39.52 -5.69 -38.35
CA LYS A 26 -38.34 -4.83 -38.15
C LYS A 26 -37.70 -4.42 -39.49
N GLY A 27 -37.70 -5.31 -40.47
CA GLY A 27 -37.24 -5.04 -41.84
C GLY A 27 -38.27 -4.37 -42.75
N ASN A 28 -39.46 -4.02 -42.25
CA ASN A 28 -40.57 -3.46 -43.04
C ASN A 28 -40.89 -4.27 -44.32
N LEU A 29 -40.90 -5.60 -44.22
CA LEU A 29 -41.14 -6.48 -45.37
C LEU A 29 -42.63 -6.50 -45.75
N GLU A 30 -42.92 -6.41 -47.04
CA GLU A 30 -44.27 -6.59 -47.58
C GLU A 30 -44.60 -8.09 -47.70
N LEU A 31 -45.43 -8.59 -46.79
CA LEU A 31 -45.78 -10.01 -46.72
C LEU A 31 -47.13 -10.29 -47.35
N GLU A 32 -47.18 -11.30 -48.21
CA GLU A 32 -48.45 -11.82 -48.75
C GLU A 32 -49.15 -12.70 -47.71
N LYS A 33 -50.47 -12.49 -47.55
CA LYS A 33 -51.30 -13.30 -46.65
C LYS A 33 -51.92 -14.46 -47.41
N SER A 34 -51.76 -15.66 -46.85
CA SER A 34 -52.42 -16.89 -47.29
C SER A 34 -53.40 -17.37 -46.21
N ASN A 35 -54.24 -18.35 -46.54
CA ASN A 35 -55.25 -18.92 -45.64
C ASN A 35 -54.68 -19.43 -44.30
N ASN A 36 -53.39 -19.81 -44.28
CA ASN A 36 -52.71 -20.38 -43.10
C ASN A 36 -51.55 -19.52 -42.57
N GLY A 37 -51.41 -18.25 -42.99
CA GLY A 37 -50.36 -17.37 -42.45
C GLY A 37 -49.74 -16.45 -43.49
N TYR A 38 -48.45 -16.13 -43.32
CA TYR A 38 -47.69 -15.27 -44.24
C TYR A 38 -46.78 -16.10 -45.15
N LEU A 39 -46.68 -15.66 -46.39
CA LEU A 39 -45.76 -16.18 -47.39
C LEU A 39 -44.54 -15.27 -47.51
N PHE A 40 -43.38 -15.90 -47.69
CA PHE A 40 -42.09 -15.25 -47.80
C PHE A 40 -41.41 -15.66 -49.10
N THR A 41 -40.74 -14.72 -49.75
CA THR A 41 -39.84 -14.99 -50.87
C THR A 41 -38.43 -15.29 -50.37
N ASP A 42 -37.60 -15.92 -51.21
CA ASP A 42 -36.20 -16.19 -50.87
C ASP A 42 -35.44 -14.90 -50.47
N GLU A 43 -35.71 -13.78 -51.14
CA GLU A 43 -35.13 -12.46 -50.85
C GLU A 43 -35.52 -11.95 -49.44
N GLN A 44 -36.77 -12.14 -49.04
CA GLN A 44 -37.27 -11.75 -47.72
C GLN A 44 -36.69 -12.62 -46.61
N ILE A 45 -36.45 -13.90 -46.89
CA ILE A 45 -35.82 -14.82 -45.95
C ILE A 45 -34.36 -14.40 -45.68
N GLU A 46 -33.62 -14.00 -46.72
CA GLU A 46 -32.24 -13.52 -46.55
C GLU A 46 -32.19 -12.21 -45.74
N GLN A 47 -33.11 -11.27 -45.99
CA GLN A 47 -33.21 -10.03 -45.20
C GLN A 47 -33.52 -10.31 -43.72
N ILE A 48 -34.41 -11.27 -43.42
CA ILE A 48 -34.70 -11.68 -42.04
C ILE A 48 -33.46 -12.26 -41.36
N LYS A 49 -32.68 -13.05 -42.11
CA LYS A 49 -31.45 -13.67 -41.61
C LYS A 49 -30.38 -12.62 -41.31
N GLU A 50 -30.16 -11.66 -42.21
CA GLU A 50 -29.21 -10.56 -42.01
C GLU A 50 -29.55 -9.73 -40.76
N ILE A 51 -30.82 -9.33 -40.62
CA ILE A 51 -31.30 -8.58 -39.44
C ILE A 51 -31.15 -9.38 -38.14
N TYR A 52 -31.30 -10.71 -38.21
CA TYR A 52 -31.12 -11.59 -37.06
C TYR A 52 -29.64 -11.68 -36.65
N GLU A 53 -28.74 -11.88 -37.61
CA GLU A 53 -27.28 -11.94 -37.36
C GLU A 53 -26.76 -10.63 -36.77
N GLU A 54 -27.17 -9.47 -37.30
CA GLU A 54 -26.85 -8.16 -36.73
C GLU A 54 -27.34 -8.01 -35.28
N SER A 55 -28.52 -8.55 -34.96
CA SER A 55 -29.10 -8.45 -33.62
C SER A 55 -28.34 -9.28 -32.58
N ILE A 56 -27.73 -10.40 -32.99
CA ILE A 56 -26.90 -11.24 -32.12
C ILE A 56 -25.59 -10.52 -31.81
N GLN A 57 -24.92 -9.98 -32.84
CA GLN A 57 -23.64 -9.28 -32.69
C GLN A 57 -23.74 -8.08 -31.73
N VAL A 58 -24.82 -7.30 -31.80
CA VAL A 58 -25.03 -6.14 -30.91
C VAL A 58 -25.26 -6.55 -29.45
N VAL A 59 -25.95 -7.67 -29.21
CA VAL A 59 -26.20 -8.18 -27.86
C VAL A 59 -24.90 -8.73 -27.24
N GLU A 60 -24.13 -9.52 -27.99
CA GLU A 60 -22.83 -10.03 -27.54
C GLU A 60 -21.83 -8.90 -27.25
N SER A 61 -21.80 -7.87 -28.09
CA SER A 61 -20.92 -6.71 -27.89
C SER A 61 -21.27 -5.92 -26.62
N LYS A 62 -22.57 -5.67 -26.38
CA LYS A 62 -23.02 -4.99 -25.15
C LYS A 62 -22.76 -5.81 -23.90
N GLN A 63 -22.94 -7.13 -23.97
CA GLN A 63 -22.67 -8.04 -22.86
C GLN A 63 -21.18 -8.03 -22.49
N MET A 64 -20.30 -8.10 -23.50
CA MET A 64 -18.85 -7.99 -23.30
C MET A 64 -18.44 -6.62 -22.72
N GLU A 65 -19.05 -5.52 -23.16
CA GLU A 65 -18.79 -4.20 -22.58
C GLU A 65 -19.17 -4.12 -21.10
N THR A 66 -20.35 -4.66 -20.73
CA THR A 66 -20.78 -4.67 -19.32
C THR A 66 -19.90 -5.56 -18.45
N ASP A 67 -19.53 -6.75 -18.94
CA ASP A 67 -18.67 -7.68 -18.21
C ASP A 67 -17.25 -7.09 -18.01
N ASN A 68 -16.74 -6.38 -19.01
CA ASN A 68 -15.47 -5.66 -18.90
C ASN A 68 -15.53 -4.51 -17.89
N ILE A 69 -16.61 -3.74 -17.85
CA ILE A 69 -16.80 -2.65 -16.87
C ILE A 69 -16.83 -3.23 -15.45
N ASP A 70 -17.53 -4.35 -15.25
CA ASP A 70 -17.60 -5.02 -13.95
C ASP A 70 -16.26 -5.60 -13.51
N LEU A 71 -15.51 -6.20 -14.42
CA LEU A 71 -14.14 -6.67 -14.16
C LEU A 71 -13.21 -5.52 -13.79
N ILE A 72 -13.25 -4.41 -14.54
CA ILE A 72 -12.44 -3.22 -14.25
C ILE A 72 -12.79 -2.68 -12.86
N ARG A 73 -14.08 -2.59 -12.53
CA ARG A 73 -14.54 -2.14 -11.21
C ARG A 73 -14.02 -3.03 -10.08
N GLU A 74 -14.05 -4.35 -10.26
CA GLU A 74 -13.50 -5.29 -9.28
C GLU A 74 -11.98 -5.13 -9.12
N LEU A 75 -11.26 -4.98 -10.23
CA LEU A 75 -9.81 -4.74 -10.22
C LEU A 75 -9.46 -3.42 -9.52
N THR A 76 -10.20 -2.33 -9.79
CA THR A 76 -10.01 -1.05 -9.11
C THR A 76 -10.24 -1.19 -7.60
N GLN A 77 -11.29 -1.88 -7.17
CA GLN A 77 -11.53 -2.12 -5.73
C GLN A 77 -10.43 -2.95 -5.08
N LYS A 78 -9.89 -3.95 -5.78
CA LYS A 78 -8.75 -4.74 -5.28
C LYS A 78 -7.49 -3.88 -5.16
N LEU A 79 -7.26 -2.98 -6.11
CA LEU A 79 -6.11 -2.07 -6.12
C LEU A 79 -6.18 -1.09 -4.93
N ILE A 80 -7.33 -0.45 -4.72
CA ILE A 80 -7.55 0.45 -3.57
C ILE A 80 -7.29 -0.26 -2.24
N LYS A 81 -7.84 -1.46 -2.06
CA LYS A 81 -7.59 -2.27 -0.84
C LYS A 81 -6.12 -2.64 -0.65
N LEU A 82 -5.38 -2.80 -1.75
CA LEU A 82 -3.97 -3.11 -1.71
C LEU A 82 -3.14 -1.88 -1.33
N GLU A 83 -3.48 -0.70 -1.87
CA GLU A 83 -2.89 0.58 -1.49
C GLU A 83 -3.09 0.86 0.01
N GLU A 84 -4.33 0.72 0.51
CA GLU A 84 -4.63 0.89 1.93
C GLU A 84 -3.80 -0.04 2.83
N LYS A 85 -3.63 -1.31 2.43
CA LYS A 85 -2.81 -2.28 3.17
C LYS A 85 -1.32 -1.93 3.14
N VAL A 86 -0.81 -1.47 2.01
CA VAL A 86 0.60 -1.06 1.90
C VAL A 86 0.84 0.18 2.74
N GLU A 87 -0.06 1.16 2.70
CA GLU A 87 0.02 2.38 3.52
C GLU A 87 -0.05 2.04 5.02
N THR A 88 -0.99 1.19 5.41
CA THR A 88 -1.13 0.74 6.81
C THR A 88 0.14 0.03 7.28
N LYS A 89 0.70 -0.87 6.47
CA LYS A 89 1.91 -1.61 6.81
C LYS A 89 3.15 -0.71 6.87
N ALA A 90 3.25 0.28 5.99
CA ALA A 90 4.29 1.29 6.05
C ALA A 90 4.20 2.07 7.36
N ASN A 91 2.99 2.50 7.75
CA ASN A 91 2.76 3.21 9.01
C ASN A 91 3.06 2.36 10.25
N GLU A 92 2.71 1.07 10.24
CA GLU A 92 3.01 0.14 11.33
C GLU A 92 4.52 -0.06 11.51
N VAL A 93 5.25 -0.32 10.42
CA VAL A 93 6.71 -0.52 10.48
C VAL A 93 7.41 0.75 10.96
N VAL A 94 7.01 1.92 10.46
CA VAL A 94 7.57 3.20 10.89
C VAL A 94 7.28 3.45 12.38
N SER A 95 6.09 3.13 12.85
CA SER A 95 5.73 3.29 14.27
C SER A 95 6.61 2.45 15.19
N VAL A 96 6.85 1.18 14.80
CA VAL A 96 7.75 0.29 15.54
C VAL A 96 9.17 0.84 15.56
N GLN A 97 9.70 1.27 14.40
CA GLN A 97 11.05 1.83 14.30
C GLN A 97 11.23 3.10 15.14
N ILE A 98 10.22 3.99 15.18
CA ILE A 98 10.27 5.19 16.02
C ILE A 98 10.32 4.83 17.50
N LEU A 99 9.56 3.82 17.93
CA LEU A 99 9.56 3.36 19.32
C LEU A 99 10.92 2.74 19.69
N GLU A 100 11.47 1.89 18.82
CA GLU A 100 12.80 1.30 19.01
C GLU A 100 13.88 2.38 19.12
N HIS A 101 13.90 3.34 18.19
CA HIS A 101 14.86 4.46 18.25
C HIS A 101 14.71 5.30 19.52
N ARG A 102 13.48 5.50 20.03
CA ARG A 102 13.27 6.20 21.31
C ARG A 102 13.88 5.42 22.47
N CYS A 103 13.70 4.10 22.51
CA CYS A 103 14.31 3.25 23.51
C CYS A 103 15.84 3.29 23.42
N GLU A 104 16.42 3.19 22.22
CA GLU A 104 17.87 3.30 22.02
C GLU A 104 18.42 4.65 22.51
N ILE A 105 17.74 5.75 22.19
CA ILE A 105 18.12 7.10 22.67
C ILE A 105 18.07 7.18 24.20
N GLU A 106 17.05 6.61 24.84
CA GLU A 106 16.96 6.58 26.30
C GLU A 106 18.09 5.78 26.95
N ASP A 107 18.45 4.64 26.37
CA ASP A 107 19.55 3.84 26.87
C ASP A 107 20.90 4.53 26.66
N LEU A 108 21.12 5.16 25.51
CA LEU A 108 22.30 5.99 25.28
C LEU A 108 22.40 7.15 26.28
N LYS A 109 21.28 7.80 26.60
CA LYS A 109 21.25 8.87 27.63
C LYS A 109 21.64 8.34 29.01
N LYS A 110 21.21 7.14 29.39
CA LYS A 110 21.62 6.52 30.67
C LYS A 110 23.13 6.24 30.69
N VAL A 111 23.68 5.74 29.58
CA VAL A 111 25.12 5.48 29.46
C VAL A 111 25.91 6.79 29.56
N ILE A 112 25.46 7.85 28.87
CA ILE A 112 26.08 9.18 28.96
C ILE A 112 26.05 9.70 30.40
N GLY A 113 24.89 9.65 31.07
CA GLY A 113 24.80 10.11 32.47
C GLY A 113 25.69 9.31 33.43
N THR A 114 25.91 8.02 33.16
CA THR A 114 26.84 7.20 33.94
C THR A 114 28.29 7.63 33.71
N LEU A 115 28.66 7.88 32.45
CA LEU A 115 30.00 8.37 32.09
C LEU A 115 30.27 9.76 32.67
N GLU A 116 29.30 10.68 32.60
CA GLU A 116 29.39 12.01 33.20
C GLU A 116 29.68 11.92 34.69
N ASN A 117 28.93 11.10 35.43
CA ASN A 117 29.16 10.88 36.86
C ASN A 117 30.55 10.28 37.16
N GLN A 118 31.01 9.32 36.34
CA GLN A 118 32.37 8.77 36.49
C GLN A 118 33.46 9.82 36.26
N VAL A 119 33.27 10.71 35.29
CA VAL A 119 34.20 11.81 35.01
C VAL A 119 34.22 12.80 36.19
N ASP A 120 33.06 13.14 36.75
CA ASP A 120 32.97 14.02 37.91
C ASP A 120 33.68 13.44 39.13
N GLN A 121 33.47 12.15 39.42
CA GLN A 121 34.17 11.45 40.51
C GLN A 121 35.69 11.42 40.32
N LEU A 122 36.16 11.18 39.09
CA LEU A 122 37.59 11.20 38.77
C LEU A 122 38.18 12.60 38.95
N ASN A 123 37.46 13.64 38.51
CA ASN A 123 37.90 15.03 38.68
C ASN A 123 37.98 15.43 40.16
N GLU A 124 37.03 14.98 40.99
CA GLU A 124 37.07 15.19 42.43
C GLU A 124 38.29 14.50 43.07
N GLN A 125 38.52 13.22 42.74
CA GLN A 125 39.69 12.47 43.24
C GLN A 125 41.02 13.13 42.83
N VAL A 126 41.13 13.57 41.57
CA VAL A 126 42.33 14.29 41.09
C VAL A 126 42.53 15.59 41.87
N THR A 127 41.46 16.29 42.21
CA THR A 127 41.53 17.55 42.98
C THR A 127 42.02 17.29 44.40
N LEU A 128 41.50 16.25 45.06
CA LEU A 128 41.95 15.82 46.39
C LEU A 128 43.43 15.42 46.38
N LEU A 129 43.84 14.58 45.42
CA LEU A 129 45.23 14.15 45.28
C LEU A 129 46.20 15.32 45.02
N LYS A 130 45.77 16.32 44.25
CA LYS A 130 46.56 17.55 44.03
C LYS A 130 46.73 18.35 45.31
N ALA A 131 45.67 18.47 46.13
CA ALA A 131 45.74 19.15 47.42
C ALA A 131 46.71 18.43 48.38
N ASP A 132 46.59 17.11 48.49
CA ASP A 132 47.50 16.29 49.31
C ASP A 132 48.96 16.42 48.87
N LEU A 133 49.22 16.42 47.55
CA LEU A 133 50.56 16.61 46.99
C LEU A 133 51.14 17.99 47.36
N GLU A 134 50.32 19.04 47.31
CA GLU A 134 50.72 20.40 47.66
C GLU A 134 51.08 20.51 49.15
N ASP A 135 50.31 19.85 50.02
CA ASP A 135 50.58 19.83 51.46
C ASP A 135 51.85 19.02 51.80
N GLN A 136 52.10 17.90 51.12
CA GLN A 136 53.38 17.18 51.26
C GLN A 136 54.58 18.03 50.81
N LYS A 137 54.45 18.81 49.73
CA LYS A 137 55.50 19.75 49.30
C LYS A 137 55.77 20.84 50.34
N LYS A 138 54.73 21.38 51.00
CA LYS A 138 54.91 22.36 52.09
C LYS A 138 55.66 21.78 53.30
N ILE A 139 55.39 20.52 53.64
CA ILE A 139 56.09 19.82 54.74
C ILE A 139 57.58 19.63 54.40
N LEU A 140 57.90 19.21 53.17
CA LEU A 140 59.29 19.00 52.73
C LEU A 140 60.10 20.30 52.61
N THR A 141 59.45 21.42 52.29
CA THR A 141 60.10 22.74 52.19
C THR A 141 60.30 23.44 53.54
N PHE A 142 59.70 22.93 54.62
CA PHE A 142 59.90 23.43 55.97
C PHE A 142 61.30 23.03 56.50
N LYS A 143 62.31 23.83 56.19
CA LYS A 143 63.66 23.66 56.78
C LYS A 143 63.60 24.00 58.28
N PRO A 144 63.99 23.10 59.20
CA PRO A 144 64.03 23.42 60.62
C PRO A 144 65.09 24.51 60.86
N LYS A 145 64.68 25.64 61.45
CA LYS A 145 65.60 26.70 61.88
C LYS A 145 66.57 26.12 62.93
N LYS A 146 67.85 26.01 62.57
CA LYS A 146 68.93 25.63 63.50
C LYS A 146 68.98 26.64 64.64
N ARG A 147 68.57 26.23 65.84
CA ARG A 147 68.72 27.03 67.06
C ARG A 147 70.14 26.80 67.58
N PHE A 148 71.01 27.82 67.47
CA PHE A 148 72.30 27.79 68.14
C PHE A 148 72.05 27.89 69.65
N ALA A 149 72.34 26.81 70.39
CA ALA A 149 72.35 26.83 71.84
C ALA A 149 73.64 27.51 72.29
N ILE A 150 73.56 28.77 72.73
CA ILE A 150 74.62 29.37 73.55
C ILE A 150 74.40 28.82 74.96
N LEU A 151 75.03 27.68 75.26
CA LEU A 151 75.24 27.22 76.62
C LEU A 151 76.66 27.63 77.02
N SER A 152 76.78 28.74 77.75
CA SER A 152 77.97 29.05 78.53
C SER A 152 77.54 29.63 79.87
N ILE A 153 77.19 28.71 80.77
CA ILE A 153 77.11 28.94 82.21
C ILE A 153 78.32 28.19 82.79
N PHE A 154 79.18 28.91 83.51
CA PHE A 154 80.35 28.50 84.30
C PHE A 154 81.70 28.23 83.59
N GLY A 155 82.72 29.00 83.99
CA GLY A 155 84.14 28.72 83.69
C GLY A 155 85.13 29.80 84.16
N VAL A 156 85.36 29.86 85.49
CA VAL A 156 86.45 30.52 86.27
C VAL A 156 86.49 32.05 86.33
#